data_AF-A0A9E1AQL1-F1
#
_entry.id   AF-A0A9E1AQL1-F1
#
_cell.length_a   1.000
_cell.length_b   1.000
_cell.length_c   1.000
_cell.angle_alpha   90.00
_cell.angle_beta   90.00
_cell.angle_gamma   90.00
#
_symmetry.space_group_name_H-M   'P 1'
#
loop_
_entity.id
_entity.type
_entity.pdbx_description
1 polymer ?
#
loop_
_entity_poly.entity_id
_entity_poly.type
_entity_poly.pdbx_seq_one_letter_code
_entity_poly.pdbx_strand_id
1 'polypeptide(L)'
;MIPVSTRSAVVRFKTGCRRGADAVRELAFILIHPVTGFEDLKYKKSGSVLLAFVISLLWFINSVLERQFTGFRFNTFDTENTNVFYIFISTVVMFCFFVLANWSLCTLFDGEGTLKEIFIVSGYSIVPWVLSIFITMALSHFMLLEETAFLGFITIAGMLWSVFLLFHGMMQIHSYSFAKTLFCLIGSVIGIALLLFLSFLLLLLFQQMFTFLSSVYEEIMLRMK
;
A
#
# COMPACT_ATOMS: atom_id res chain seq x y z
N MET A 1 -39.18 3.64 15.27
CA MET A 1 -39.17 2.68 14.16
C MET A 1 -39.59 3.42 12.90
N ILE A 2 -38.64 3.89 12.10
CA ILE A 2 -38.87 4.67 10.88
C ILE A 2 -38.30 3.84 9.72
N PRO A 3 -39.03 3.62 8.61
CA PRO A 3 -38.69 2.59 7.63
C PRO A 3 -37.51 2.99 6.74
N VAL A 4 -36.72 1.98 6.37
CA VAL A 4 -35.45 2.03 5.62
C VAL A 4 -35.64 2.29 4.11
N SER A 5 -36.86 2.49 3.61
CA SER A 5 -37.15 2.50 2.16
C SER A 5 -36.91 3.84 1.44
N THR A 6 -36.62 4.95 2.14
CA THR A 6 -36.48 6.27 1.51
C THR A 6 -35.05 6.70 1.18
N ARG A 7 -34.01 5.90 1.49
CA ARG A 7 -32.63 6.19 1.06
C ARG A 7 -32.34 5.81 -0.40
N SER A 8 -33.26 5.15 -1.08
CA SER A 8 -33.05 4.63 -2.44
C SER A 8 -33.11 5.68 -3.56
N ALA A 9 -33.45 6.94 -3.27
CA ALA A 9 -33.63 7.97 -4.31
C ALA A 9 -32.39 8.84 -4.61
N VAL A 10 -31.30 8.76 -3.83
CA VAL A 10 -30.10 9.62 -4.01
C VAL A 10 -28.90 8.86 -4.59
N VAL A 11 -28.94 7.53 -4.65
CA VAL A 11 -27.83 6.73 -5.22
C VAL A 11 -28.01 6.62 -6.72
N ARG A 12 -27.79 7.74 -7.42
CA ARG A 12 -27.69 7.77 -8.87
C ARG A 12 -26.49 6.91 -9.27
N PHE A 13 -26.80 5.74 -9.83
CA PHE A 13 -25.89 4.92 -10.63
C PHE A 13 -25.10 5.82 -11.60
N LYS A 14 -23.80 5.95 -11.36
CA LYS A 14 -22.84 6.43 -12.37
C LYS A 14 -21.67 5.47 -12.41
N THR A 15 -21.90 4.36 -13.09
CA THR A 15 -20.87 3.63 -13.84
C THR A 15 -20.39 4.54 -14.97
N GLY A 16 -19.20 5.11 -14.81
CA GLY A 16 -18.58 5.95 -15.84
C GLY A 16 -17.66 6.99 -15.23
N CYS A 17 -16.34 6.80 -15.45
CA CYS A 17 -15.23 7.72 -15.19
C CYS A 17 -15.58 8.87 -14.21
N ARG A 18 -15.60 8.57 -12.90
CA ARG A 18 -15.80 9.61 -11.88
C ARG A 18 -14.64 10.62 -11.96
N ARG A 19 -14.99 11.90 -11.98
CA ARG A 19 -14.04 13.02 -11.91
C ARG A 19 -13.18 12.82 -10.65
N GLY A 20 -11.87 13.07 -10.73
CA GLY A 20 -10.93 12.85 -9.62
C GLY A 20 -11.39 13.43 -8.28
N ALA A 21 -12.14 14.53 -8.29
CA ALA A 21 -12.75 15.15 -7.11
C ALA A 21 -13.72 14.23 -6.34
N ASP A 22 -14.50 13.40 -7.03
CA ASP A 22 -15.44 12.47 -6.40
C ASP A 22 -14.71 11.36 -5.65
N ALA A 23 -13.58 10.90 -6.20
CA ALA A 23 -12.74 9.86 -5.60
C ALA A 23 -12.02 10.38 -4.33
N VAL A 24 -11.56 11.63 -4.34
CA VAL A 24 -10.94 12.27 -3.17
C VAL A 24 -11.98 12.48 -2.06
N ARG A 25 -13.22 12.85 -2.40
CA ARG A 25 -14.30 12.97 -1.41
C ARG A 25 -14.65 11.64 -0.78
N GLU A 26 -14.65 10.56 -1.56
CA GLU A 26 -14.88 9.20 -1.06
C GLU A 26 -13.75 8.75 -0.13
N LEU A 27 -12.49 9.03 -0.49
CA LEU A 27 -11.35 8.80 0.37
C LEU A 27 -11.47 9.55 1.71
N ALA A 28 -11.78 10.85 1.67
CA ALA A 28 -11.97 11.65 2.88
C ALA A 28 -13.10 11.11 3.76
N PHE A 29 -14.17 10.60 3.16
CA PHE A 29 -15.25 9.95 3.90
C PHE A 29 -14.78 8.64 4.57
N ILE A 30 -14.01 7.81 3.85
CA ILE A 30 -13.44 6.55 4.39
C ILE A 30 -12.51 6.84 5.57
N LEU A 31 -11.73 7.92 5.52
CA LEU A 31 -10.82 8.29 6.61
C LEU A 31 -11.55 8.63 7.92
N ILE A 32 -12.74 9.21 7.84
CA ILE A 32 -13.54 9.62 9.01
C ILE A 32 -14.48 8.49 9.46
N HIS A 33 -15.06 7.77 8.52
CA HIS A 33 -16.03 6.70 8.76
C HIS A 33 -15.60 5.42 8.04
N PRO A 34 -14.66 4.65 8.62
CA PRO A 34 -14.02 3.56 7.92
C PRO A 34 -14.93 2.35 7.71
N VAL A 35 -15.76 2.01 8.70
CA VAL A 35 -16.67 0.86 8.62
C VAL A 35 -17.67 1.02 7.48
N THR A 36 -18.41 2.13 7.48
CA THR A 36 -19.42 2.44 6.46
C THR A 36 -18.78 2.83 5.14
N GLY A 37 -17.60 3.46 5.15
CA GLY A 37 -16.88 3.85 3.94
C GLY A 37 -16.40 2.64 3.13
N PHE A 38 -15.80 1.63 3.78
CA PHE A 38 -15.37 0.41 3.09
C PHE A 38 -16.54 -0.50 2.69
N GLU A 39 -17.61 -0.50 3.48
CA GLU A 39 -18.86 -1.17 3.13
C GLU A 39 -19.46 -0.56 1.84
N ASP A 40 -19.57 0.77 1.79
CA ASP A 40 -20.01 1.49 0.59
C ASP A 40 -19.11 1.23 -0.62
N LEU A 41 -17.78 1.18 -0.40
CA LEU A 41 -16.80 0.91 -1.46
C LEU A 41 -17.02 -0.47 -2.09
N LYS A 42 -17.32 -1.49 -1.26
CA LYS A 42 -17.64 -2.85 -1.73
C LYS A 42 -18.95 -2.88 -2.50
N TYR A 43 -20.03 -2.33 -1.94
CA TYR A 43 -21.35 -2.40 -2.59
C TYR A 43 -21.45 -1.55 -3.86
N LYS A 44 -20.85 -0.35 -3.86
CA LYS A 44 -20.89 0.57 -5.01
C LYS A 44 -19.82 0.26 -6.05
N LYS A 45 -18.81 -0.56 -5.72
CA LYS A 45 -17.61 -0.83 -6.54
C LYS A 45 -16.95 0.47 -7.05
N SER A 46 -16.99 1.53 -6.23
CA SER A 46 -16.65 2.90 -6.62
C SER A 46 -15.16 3.25 -6.50
N GLY A 47 -14.31 2.26 -6.19
CA GLY A 47 -12.88 2.47 -5.98
C GLY A 47 -12.11 2.86 -7.25
N SER A 48 -11.30 3.92 -7.14
CA SER A 48 -10.43 4.40 -8.22
C SER A 48 -9.03 3.83 -8.08
N VAL A 49 -8.64 2.95 -9.01
CA VAL A 49 -7.28 2.40 -9.08
C VAL A 49 -6.24 3.49 -9.29
N LEU A 50 -6.57 4.50 -10.10
CA LEU A 50 -5.68 5.63 -10.36
C LEU A 50 -5.40 6.42 -9.08
N LEU A 51 -6.42 6.63 -8.23
CA LEU A 51 -6.22 7.31 -6.95
C LEU A 51 -5.32 6.47 -6.01
N ALA A 52 -5.58 5.16 -5.90
CA ALA A 52 -4.77 4.27 -5.08
C ALA A 52 -3.30 4.24 -5.55
N PHE A 53 -3.07 4.20 -6.86
CA PHE A 53 -1.72 4.27 -7.43
C PHE A 53 -1.03 5.60 -7.12
N VAL A 54 -1.74 6.73 -7.27
CA VAL A 54 -1.21 8.06 -6.93
C VAL A 54 -0.87 8.15 -5.44
N ILE A 55 -1.68 7.58 -4.54
CA ILE A 55 -1.39 7.54 -3.10
C ILE A 55 -0.15 6.69 -2.81
N SER A 56 -0.03 5.50 -3.40
CA SER A 56 1.16 4.66 -3.24
C SER A 56 2.43 5.34 -3.76
N LEU A 57 2.33 6.08 -4.89
CA LEU A 57 3.44 6.87 -5.41
C LEU A 57 3.77 8.04 -4.48
N LEU A 58 2.75 8.71 -3.92
CA LEU A 58 2.93 9.77 -2.94
C LEU A 58 3.64 9.25 -1.69
N TRP A 59 3.33 8.02 -1.24
CA TRP A 59 4.03 7.37 -0.15
C TRP A 59 5.52 7.17 -0.46
N PHE A 60 5.85 6.66 -1.65
CA PHE A 60 7.25 6.54 -2.09
C PHE A 60 7.98 7.89 -2.09
N ILE A 61 7.38 8.92 -2.70
CA ILE A 61 7.96 10.27 -2.74
C ILE A 61 8.16 10.78 -1.31
N ASN A 62 7.18 10.62 -0.44
CA ASN A 62 7.25 11.07 0.95
C ASN A 62 8.37 10.36 1.72
N SER A 63 8.58 9.05 1.51
CA SER A 63 9.70 8.32 2.12
C SER A 63 11.07 8.75 1.59
N VAL A 64 11.17 9.22 0.35
CA VAL A 64 12.41 9.85 -0.16
C VAL A 64 12.60 11.23 0.46
N LEU A 65 11.55 12.05 0.51
CA LEU A 65 11.60 13.40 1.07
C LEU A 65 11.92 13.39 2.56
N GLU A 66 11.33 12.49 3.34
CA GLU A 66 11.61 12.33 4.77
C GLU A 66 13.10 12.14 5.03
N ARG A 67 13.81 11.34 4.22
CA ARG A 67 15.26 11.13 4.41
C ARG A 67 16.11 12.35 4.06
N GLN A 68 15.66 13.17 3.12
CA GLN A 68 16.43 14.33 2.63
C GLN A 68 16.09 15.64 3.35
N PHE A 69 14.85 15.79 3.79
CA PHE A 69 14.29 17.04 4.31
C PHE A 69 13.86 16.93 5.77
N THR A 70 14.05 15.81 6.47
CA THR A 70 13.90 15.84 7.94
C THR A 70 14.95 16.78 8.53
N GLY A 71 14.54 17.62 9.48
CA GLY A 71 15.43 18.59 10.10
C GLY A 71 16.71 17.93 10.60
N PHE A 72 17.87 18.55 10.35
CA PHE A 72 19.20 18.00 10.63
C PHE A 72 19.35 17.41 12.05
N ARG A 73 18.64 18.01 13.02
CA ARG A 73 18.61 17.58 14.42
C ARG A 73 17.94 16.23 14.67
N PHE A 74 16.95 15.88 13.85
CA PHE A 74 16.15 14.66 13.96
C PHE A 74 16.48 13.64 12.87
N ASN A 75 17.26 14.03 11.85
CA ASN A 75 17.64 13.14 10.78
C ASN A 75 18.70 12.15 11.27
N THR A 76 18.31 10.91 11.48
CA THR A 76 19.22 9.80 11.83
C THR A 76 19.71 9.05 10.59
N PHE A 77 19.25 9.44 9.39
CA PHE A 77 19.67 8.83 8.14
C PHE A 77 20.95 9.48 7.61
N ASP A 78 21.82 8.65 7.04
CA ASP A 78 22.99 9.13 6.32
C ASP A 78 22.55 9.72 4.97
N THR A 79 22.40 11.04 4.94
CA THR A 79 21.94 11.82 3.78
C THR A 79 22.83 11.62 2.55
N GLU A 80 24.12 11.32 2.75
CA GLU A 80 25.10 11.19 1.66
C GLU A 80 25.03 9.81 0.96
N ASN A 81 24.59 8.77 1.67
CA ASN A 81 24.49 7.39 1.17
C ASN A 81 23.05 6.91 0.95
N THR A 82 22.11 7.82 0.69
CA THR A 82 20.70 7.45 0.51
C THR A 82 20.48 6.75 -0.84
N ASN A 83 20.34 5.43 -0.78
CA ASN A 83 20.01 4.61 -1.95
C ASN A 83 18.50 4.69 -2.27
N VAL A 84 18.14 5.48 -3.28
CA VAL A 84 16.75 5.64 -3.75
C VAL A 84 16.15 4.32 -4.24
N PHE A 85 16.97 3.44 -4.83
CA PHE A 85 16.51 2.12 -5.28
C PHE A 85 16.09 1.24 -4.11
N TYR A 86 16.79 1.31 -2.98
CA TYR A 86 16.39 0.62 -1.76
C TYR A 86 15.02 1.13 -1.25
N ILE A 87 14.80 2.45 -1.25
CA ILE A 87 13.53 3.05 -0.83
C ILE A 87 12.38 2.62 -1.76
N PHE A 88 12.65 2.54 -3.06
CA PHE A 88 11.68 2.07 -4.04
C PHE A 88 11.28 0.61 -3.78
N ILE A 89 12.27 -0.26 -3.49
CA ILE A 89 12.00 -1.66 -3.13
C ILE A 89 11.19 -1.74 -1.82
N SER A 90 11.59 -0.98 -0.79
CA SER A 90 10.94 -1.06 0.53
C SER A 90 9.51 -0.52 0.54
N THR A 91 9.13 0.30 -0.43
CA THR A 91 7.79 0.91 -0.53
C THR A 91 6.95 0.23 -1.62
N VAL A 92 7.24 0.51 -2.89
CA VAL A 92 6.41 0.09 -4.03
C VAL A 92 6.44 -1.43 -4.21
N VAL A 93 7.63 -2.02 -4.21
CA VAL A 93 7.77 -3.47 -4.42
C VAL A 93 7.16 -4.23 -3.25
N MET A 94 7.44 -3.82 -2.01
CA MET A 94 6.84 -4.43 -0.82
C MET A 94 5.32 -4.31 -0.81
N PHE A 95 4.75 -3.17 -1.23
CA PHE A 95 3.31 -2.99 -1.37
C PHE A 95 2.71 -3.93 -2.41
N CYS A 96 3.36 -4.09 -3.57
CA CYS A 96 2.93 -5.04 -4.59
C CYS A 96 2.97 -6.49 -4.06
N PHE A 97 4.03 -6.87 -3.33
CA PHE A 97 4.11 -8.18 -2.69
C PHE A 97 3.02 -8.39 -1.65
N PHE A 98 2.68 -7.37 -0.88
CA PHE A 98 1.56 -7.45 0.07
C PHE A 98 0.24 -7.71 -0.65
N VAL A 99 -0.07 -6.96 -1.71
CA VAL A 99 -1.31 -7.14 -2.49
C VAL A 99 -1.37 -8.55 -3.10
N LEU A 100 -0.26 -9.05 -3.66
CA LEU A 100 -0.17 -10.39 -4.25
C LEU A 100 -0.26 -11.52 -3.20
N ALA A 101 0.39 -11.35 -2.06
CA ALA A 101 0.34 -12.31 -0.95
C ALA A 101 -1.08 -12.40 -0.39
N ASN A 102 -1.70 -11.24 -0.16
CA ASN A 102 -3.04 -11.15 0.37
C ASN A 102 -4.08 -11.71 -0.61
N TRP A 103 -3.91 -11.44 -1.92
CA TRP A 103 -4.74 -12.06 -2.95
C TRP A 103 -4.55 -13.58 -3.03
N SER A 104 -3.32 -14.09 -2.96
CA SER A 104 -3.06 -15.54 -2.91
C SER A 104 -3.74 -16.20 -1.71
N LEU A 105 -3.65 -15.57 -0.53
CA LEU A 105 -4.35 -16.07 0.67
C LEU A 105 -5.87 -15.93 0.57
N CYS A 106 -6.37 -14.93 -0.14
CA CYS A 106 -7.78 -14.83 -0.45
C CYS A 106 -8.28 -16.06 -1.21
N THR A 107 -7.51 -16.53 -2.19
CA THR A 107 -7.87 -17.76 -2.92
C THR A 107 -7.78 -19.01 -2.05
N LEU A 108 -6.86 -19.07 -1.08
CA LEU A 108 -6.73 -20.19 -0.15
C LEU A 108 -7.86 -20.26 0.87
N PHE A 109 -8.33 -19.10 1.34
CA PHE A 109 -9.35 -18.98 2.37
C PHE A 109 -10.75 -18.75 1.79
N ASP A 110 -10.99 -18.95 0.50
CA ASP A 110 -12.28 -18.72 -0.15
C ASP A 110 -12.85 -17.31 0.12
N GLY A 111 -12.04 -16.28 -0.09
CA GLY A 111 -12.48 -14.89 -0.02
C GLY A 111 -13.00 -14.34 -1.34
N GLU A 112 -13.90 -13.37 -1.26
CA GLU A 112 -14.53 -12.73 -2.42
C GLU A 112 -13.68 -11.60 -3.04
N GLY A 113 -12.57 -11.25 -2.42
CA GLY A 113 -11.78 -10.06 -2.76
C GLY A 113 -11.01 -10.21 -4.06
N THR A 114 -11.23 -9.29 -5.00
CA THR A 114 -10.44 -9.23 -6.23
C THR A 114 -9.14 -8.47 -6.02
N LEU A 115 -8.10 -8.81 -6.80
CA LEU A 115 -6.79 -8.12 -6.74
C LEU A 115 -6.91 -6.59 -6.86
N LYS A 116 -7.84 -6.11 -7.72
CA LYS A 116 -8.13 -4.69 -7.91
C LYS A 116 -8.66 -4.04 -6.64
N GLU A 117 -9.58 -4.68 -5.94
CA GLU A 117 -10.19 -4.15 -4.71
C GLU A 117 -9.16 -4.12 -3.57
N ILE A 118 -8.37 -5.19 -3.43
CA ILE A 118 -7.27 -5.29 -2.46
C ILE A 118 -6.28 -4.14 -2.66
N PHE A 119 -5.89 -3.87 -3.92
CA PHE A 119 -4.99 -2.76 -4.26
C PHE A 119 -5.59 -1.40 -3.84
N ILE A 120 -6.87 -1.15 -4.14
CA ILE A 120 -7.53 0.11 -3.82
C ILE A 120 -7.59 0.32 -2.30
N VAL A 121 -8.05 -0.68 -1.55
CA VAL A 121 -8.18 -0.57 -0.10
C VAL A 121 -6.84 -0.47 0.58
N SER A 122 -5.84 -1.22 0.14
CA SER A 122 -4.48 -1.12 0.70
C SER A 122 -3.91 0.28 0.47
N GLY A 123 -4.09 0.85 -0.73
CA GLY A 123 -3.64 2.21 -1.04
C GLY A 123 -4.37 3.27 -0.19
N TYR A 124 -5.69 3.19 -0.08
CA TYR A 124 -6.48 4.15 0.70
C TYR A 124 -6.16 4.07 2.20
N SER A 125 -5.83 2.88 2.70
CA SER A 125 -5.50 2.66 4.11
C SER A 125 -4.16 3.27 4.51
N ILE A 126 -3.23 3.48 3.57
CA ILE A 126 -1.89 4.06 3.83
C ILE A 126 -1.94 5.59 3.99
N VAL A 127 -3.02 6.26 3.58
CA VAL A 127 -3.14 7.73 3.60
C VAL A 127 -2.85 8.38 4.96
N PRO A 128 -3.35 7.89 6.11
CA PRO A 128 -3.08 8.52 7.41
C PRO A 128 -1.60 8.50 7.77
N TRP A 129 -0.91 7.41 7.42
CA TRP A 129 0.53 7.27 7.62
C TRP A 129 1.31 8.28 6.77
N VAL A 130 0.94 8.43 5.49
CA VAL A 130 1.54 9.41 4.59
C VAL A 130 1.35 10.83 5.12
N LEU A 131 0.15 11.17 5.58
CA LEU A 131 -0.13 12.49 6.17
C LEU A 131 0.70 12.73 7.43
N SER A 132 0.82 11.74 8.32
CA SER A 132 1.65 11.87 9.52
C SER A 132 3.11 12.17 9.19
N ILE A 133 3.71 11.47 8.21
CA ILE A 133 5.09 11.74 7.78
C ILE A 133 5.24 13.16 7.24
N PHE A 134 4.29 13.66 6.43
CA PHE A 134 4.34 15.04 5.95
C PHE A 134 4.30 16.06 7.10
N ILE A 135 3.43 15.82 8.08
CA ILE A 135 3.29 16.70 9.26
C ILE A 135 4.57 16.67 10.10
N THR A 136 5.12 15.48 10.38
CA THR A 136 6.35 15.37 11.19
C THR A 136 7.57 15.93 10.48
N MET A 137 7.69 15.74 9.16
CA MET A 137 8.74 16.37 8.35
C MET A 137 8.67 17.90 8.45
N ALA A 138 7.49 18.49 8.32
CA ALA A 138 7.31 19.94 8.47
C ALA A 138 7.65 20.43 9.89
N LEU A 139 7.15 19.74 10.92
CA LEU A 139 7.39 20.11 12.33
C LEU A 139 8.84 19.91 12.78
N SER A 140 9.56 18.96 12.18
CA SER A 140 10.97 18.68 12.52
C SER A 140 11.91 19.87 12.32
N HIS A 141 11.54 20.85 11.49
CA HIS A 141 12.33 22.07 11.29
C HIS A 141 12.13 23.11 12.40
N PHE A 142 11.00 23.06 13.10
CA PHE A 142 10.65 24.04 14.12
C PHE A 142 10.94 23.55 15.55
N MET A 143 10.96 22.23 15.76
CA MET A 143 11.06 21.63 17.09
C MET A 143 12.49 21.50 17.63
N LEU A 144 12.59 21.40 18.96
CA LEU A 144 13.82 21.12 19.70
C LEU A 144 13.99 19.61 19.91
N LEU A 145 15.23 19.11 20.04
CA LEU A 145 15.51 17.68 20.22
C LEU A 145 14.80 17.07 21.44
N GLU A 146 14.61 17.87 22.49
CA GLU A 146 13.92 17.48 23.72
C GLU A 146 12.43 17.19 23.49
N GLU A 147 11.86 17.68 22.37
CA GLU A 147 10.45 17.54 22.00
C GLU A 147 10.19 16.36 21.03
N THR A 148 11.18 15.50 20.79
CA THR A 148 11.09 14.34 19.86
C THR A 148 9.85 13.47 20.11
N ALA A 149 9.42 13.36 21.37
CA ALA A 149 8.25 12.58 21.76
C ALA A 149 6.96 13.02 21.04
N PHE A 150 6.79 14.31 20.76
CA PHE A 150 5.61 14.83 20.06
C PHE A 150 5.56 14.37 18.60
N LEU A 151 6.70 14.37 17.90
CA LEU A 151 6.82 13.82 16.55
C LEU A 151 6.50 12.32 16.55
N GLY A 152 7.04 11.59 17.54
CA GLY A 152 6.75 10.16 17.71
C GLY A 152 5.26 9.86 17.89
N PHE A 153 4.55 10.67 18.68
CA PHE A 153 3.10 10.52 18.88
C PHE A 153 2.31 10.66 17.57
N ILE A 154 2.61 11.67 16.75
CA ILE A 154 1.94 11.92 15.46
C ILE A 154 2.15 10.75 14.50
N THR A 155 3.39 10.26 14.43
CA THR A 155 3.76 9.12 13.59
C THR A 155 3.03 7.86 14.04
N ILE A 156 3.04 7.53 15.34
CA ILE A 156 2.35 6.35 15.89
C ILE A 156 0.84 6.44 15.67
N ALA A 157 0.23 7.60 15.90
CA ALA A 157 -1.20 7.80 15.66
C ALA A 157 -1.59 7.55 14.20
N GLY A 158 -0.80 8.07 13.25
CA GLY A 158 -1.00 7.81 11.82
C GLY A 158 -0.85 6.34 11.44
N MET A 159 0.15 5.67 12.01
CA MET A 159 0.37 4.23 11.78
C MET A 159 -0.80 3.40 12.29
N LEU A 160 -1.23 3.64 13.53
CA LEU A 160 -2.34 2.91 14.13
C LEU A 160 -3.64 3.11 13.36
N TRP A 161 -3.92 4.35 12.93
CA TRP A 161 -5.10 4.62 12.11
C TRP A 161 -5.02 3.92 10.75
N SER A 162 -3.84 3.90 10.12
CA SER A 162 -3.61 3.19 8.86
C SER A 162 -3.83 1.68 8.99
N VAL A 163 -3.31 1.07 10.06
CA VAL A 163 -3.51 -0.37 10.34
C VAL A 163 -4.98 -0.67 10.60
N PHE A 164 -5.67 0.19 11.34
CA PHE A 164 -7.10 0.06 11.59
C PHE A 164 -7.91 0.12 10.28
N LEU A 165 -7.60 1.06 9.40
CA LEU A 165 -8.22 1.15 8.06
C LEU A 165 -7.97 -0.11 7.24
N LEU A 166 -6.72 -0.58 7.20
CA LEU A 166 -6.34 -1.76 6.43
C LEU A 166 -7.12 -2.98 6.92
N PHE A 167 -7.18 -3.19 8.24
CA PHE A 167 -7.91 -4.30 8.85
C PHE A 167 -9.39 -4.25 8.49
N HIS A 168 -10.04 -3.11 8.67
CA HIS A 168 -11.47 -2.97 8.39
C HIS A 168 -11.78 -3.11 6.89
N GLY A 169 -10.94 -2.52 6.03
CA GLY A 169 -11.10 -2.61 4.59
C GLY A 169 -10.96 -4.04 4.05
N MET A 170 -9.97 -4.80 4.56
CA MET A 170 -9.81 -6.21 4.20
C MET A 170 -10.98 -7.06 4.68
N MET A 171 -11.46 -6.82 5.91
CA MET A 171 -12.63 -7.52 6.44
C MET A 171 -13.86 -7.34 5.53
N GLN A 172 -14.09 -6.11 5.07
CA GLN A 172 -15.22 -5.78 4.19
C GLN A 172 -15.07 -6.41 2.80
N ILE A 173 -13.95 -6.19 2.11
CA ILE A 173 -13.73 -6.71 0.74
C ILE A 173 -13.88 -8.23 0.71
N HIS A 174 -13.19 -8.92 1.62
CA HIS A 174 -13.14 -10.38 1.59
C HIS A 174 -14.39 -11.05 2.19
N SER A 175 -15.35 -10.28 2.72
CA SER A 175 -16.47 -10.83 3.52
C SER A 175 -15.99 -11.74 4.65
N TYR A 176 -14.86 -11.39 5.27
CA TYR A 176 -14.26 -12.21 6.31
C TYR A 176 -14.83 -11.86 7.68
N SER A 177 -14.87 -12.86 8.56
CA SER A 177 -15.03 -12.60 9.99
C SER A 177 -13.78 -11.92 10.55
N PHE A 178 -13.91 -11.31 11.73
CA PHE A 178 -12.80 -10.66 12.41
C PHE A 178 -11.58 -11.58 12.56
N ALA A 179 -11.79 -12.81 13.07
CA ALA A 179 -10.71 -13.78 13.27
C ALA A 179 -10.06 -14.21 11.95
N LYS A 180 -10.87 -14.47 10.91
CA LYS A 180 -10.37 -14.87 9.59
C LYS A 180 -9.54 -13.75 8.95
N THR A 181 -9.94 -12.49 9.12
CA THR A 181 -9.19 -11.32 8.65
C THR A 181 -7.83 -11.22 9.35
N LEU A 182 -7.80 -11.42 10.68
CA LEU A 182 -6.57 -11.41 11.45
C LEU A 182 -5.60 -12.50 10.98
N PHE A 183 -6.08 -13.74 10.83
CA PHE A 183 -5.25 -14.85 10.30
C PHE A 183 -4.78 -14.59 8.87
N CYS A 184 -5.63 -14.00 8.01
CA CYS A 184 -5.23 -13.65 6.65
C CYS A 184 -4.13 -12.57 6.63
N LEU A 185 -4.24 -11.54 7.47
CA LEU A 185 -3.22 -10.48 7.56
C LEU A 185 -1.89 -11.00 8.10
N ILE A 186 -1.92 -11.81 9.17
CA ILE A 186 -0.71 -12.45 9.71
C ILE A 186 -0.11 -13.40 8.66
N GLY A 187 -0.96 -14.20 8.02
CA GLY A 187 -0.57 -15.07 6.91
C GLY A 187 0.06 -14.30 5.75
N SER A 188 -0.40 -13.07 5.48
CA SER A 188 0.12 -12.24 4.39
C SER A 188 1.58 -11.85 4.61
N VAL A 189 2.00 -11.70 5.87
CA VAL A 189 3.43 -11.47 6.21
C VAL A 189 4.27 -12.69 5.84
N ILE A 190 3.79 -13.90 6.15
CA ILE A 190 4.44 -15.15 5.75
C ILE A 190 4.40 -15.30 4.22
N GLY A 191 3.29 -14.94 3.58
CA GLY A 191 3.11 -14.94 2.13
C GLY A 191 4.10 -14.03 1.43
N ILE A 192 4.39 -12.84 1.98
CA ILE A 192 5.43 -11.95 1.45
C ILE A 192 6.80 -12.63 1.51
N ALA A 193 7.17 -13.26 2.63
CA ALA A 193 8.44 -13.97 2.76
C ALA A 193 8.56 -15.10 1.71
N LEU A 194 7.48 -15.87 1.50
CA LEU A 194 7.44 -16.91 0.47
C LEU A 194 7.55 -16.34 -0.95
N LEU A 195 6.85 -15.23 -1.25
CA LEU A 195 6.93 -14.58 -2.56
C LEU A 195 8.31 -13.98 -2.83
N LEU A 196 8.96 -13.40 -1.83
CA LEU A 196 10.33 -12.90 -1.94
C LEU A 196 11.31 -14.04 -2.21
N PHE A 197 11.19 -15.15 -1.47
CA PHE A 197 11.99 -16.34 -1.69
C PHE A 197 11.80 -16.91 -3.10
N LEU A 198 10.55 -17.04 -3.56
CA LEU A 198 10.24 -17.53 -4.90
C LEU A 198 10.78 -16.59 -5.99
N SER A 199 10.62 -15.28 -5.80
CA SER A 199 11.14 -14.27 -6.73
C SER A 199 12.66 -14.32 -6.83
N PHE A 200 13.35 -14.49 -5.69
CA PHE A 200 14.80 -14.66 -5.66
C PHE A 200 15.25 -15.92 -6.41
N LEU A 201 14.59 -17.06 -6.20
CA LEU A 201 14.90 -18.31 -6.93
C LEU A 201 14.72 -18.13 -8.44
N LEU A 202 13.61 -17.53 -8.86
CA LEU A 202 13.35 -17.26 -10.28
C LEU A 202 14.41 -16.36 -10.89
N LEU A 203 14.84 -15.31 -10.19
CA LEU A 203 15.91 -14.42 -10.65
C LEU A 203 17.24 -15.17 -10.84
N LEU A 204 17.60 -16.07 -9.92
CA LEU A 204 18.79 -16.91 -10.06
C LEU A 204 18.70 -17.84 -11.27
N LEU A 205 17.53 -18.45 -11.52
CA LEU A 205 17.32 -19.33 -12.66
C LEU A 205 17.41 -18.55 -13.99
N PHE A 206 16.81 -17.37 -14.08
CA PHE A 206 16.94 -16.50 -15.25
C PHE A 206 18.39 -16.06 -15.46
N GLN A 207 19.11 -15.69 -14.41
CA GLN A 207 20.52 -15.35 -14.50
C GLN A 207 21.35 -16.52 -15.06
N GLN A 208 21.13 -17.75 -14.57
CA GLN A 208 21.79 -18.95 -15.09
C GLN A 208 21.46 -19.20 -16.56
N MET A 209 20.20 -19.01 -16.96
CA MET A 209 19.76 -19.13 -18.35
C MET A 209 20.44 -18.08 -19.25
N PHE A 210 20.53 -16.82 -18.81
CA PHE A 210 21.23 -15.78 -19.57
C PHE A 210 22.72 -16.04 -19.70
N THR A 211 23.38 -16.53 -18.65
CA THR A 211 24.79 -16.95 -18.72
C THR A 211 24.98 -18.05 -19.74
N PHE A 212 24.12 -19.08 -19.73
CA PHE A 212 24.15 -20.16 -20.72
C PHE A 212 23.97 -19.63 -22.16
N LEU A 213 22.97 -18.78 -22.40
CA LEU A 213 22.73 -18.18 -23.71
C LEU A 213 23.91 -17.33 -24.18
N SER A 214 24.53 -16.58 -23.26
CA SER A 214 25.72 -15.77 -23.57
C SER A 214 26.90 -16.65 -23.96
N SER A 215 27.13 -17.76 -23.26
CA SER A 215 28.18 -18.73 -23.60
C SER A 215 27.95 -19.36 -24.97
N VAL A 216 26.73 -19.78 -25.29
CA VAL A 216 26.39 -20.32 -26.62
C VAL A 216 26.60 -19.28 -27.71
N TYR A 217 26.19 -18.02 -27.47
CA TYR A 217 26.40 -16.92 -28.40
C TYR A 217 27.90 -16.66 -28.67
N GLU A 218 28.72 -16.63 -27.63
CA GLU A 218 30.17 -16.45 -27.74
C GLU A 218 30.82 -17.61 -28.52
N GLU A 219 30.43 -18.85 -28.26
CA GLU A 219 30.94 -20.02 -29.01
C GLU A 219 30.61 -19.96 -30.50
N ILE A 220 29.40 -19.53 -30.86
CA ILE A 220 28.99 -19.40 -32.27
C ILE A 220 29.78 -18.27 -32.95
N MET A 221 29.93 -17.12 -32.30
CA MET A 221 30.67 -15.98 -32.85
C MET A 221 32.15 -16.30 -33.06
N LEU A 222 32.76 -17.04 -32.13
CA LEU A 222 34.16 -17.48 -32.25
C LEU A 222 34.39 -18.43 -33.42
N ARG A 223 33.39 -19.23 -33.80
CA ARG A 223 33.48 -20.15 -34.95
C ARG A 223 33.21 -19.48 -36.30
N MET A 224 32.60 -18.29 -36.30
CA MET A 224 32.33 -17.52 -37.52
C MET A 224 33.45 -16.53 -37.87
N LYS A 225 34.35 -16.23 -36.94
CA LYS A 225 35.59 -15.49 -37.18
C LYS A 225 36.71 -16.44 -37.56
#